data_AF-A0ABD6MXV4-F1
#
_entry.id   AF-A0ABD6MXV4-F1
#
_cell.length_a   1.000
_cell.length_b   1.000
_cell.length_c   1.000
_cell.angle_alpha   90.00
_cell.angle_beta   90.00
_cell.angle_gamma   90.00
#
_symmetry.space_group_name_H-M   'P 1'
#
loop_
_entity.id
_entity.type
_entity.pdbx_description
1 polymer ?
#
loop_
_entity_poly.entity_id
_entity_poly.type
_entity_poly.pdbx_seq_one_letter_code
_entity_poly.pdbx_strand_id
1 'polypeptide(L)'
;MKVLLVILALVAGSAKAEDWPDPQWQNDPATLDWQAVDAYAFPARSPSERSGIRTDALLIIRDGRILHERYTAPTRAATAHLTWSVSKSVLATIMGVAQGEGRFQLQDPVSRFYPPMRAHPGVRVADLLHWASGLEWQEDYEYAPLKSSVVAMLYTRGRADMAAYAAARGATASPGQRFLYSSGDSNLLAAALRGMLDAGQYPDYPWHALFTPLGIGSAVWERDRAGTYVGSSYLYLSARDLARIGLLMQRDGRWQGRQLLPKAWVVFNRTPFAQAQALPGEAIPGGHWWLNQPLAGAERPWPSAPADTFAALGHWGQALYVLPEQKLVIVRYADDRDGSYRHDELLKRVLAVLAGEGA
;
A
#
# COMPACT_ATOMS: atom_id res chain seq x y z
N MET A 1 -22.58 62.55 1.26
CA MET A 1 -22.03 61.24 0.83
C MET A 1 -21.12 60.71 1.92
N LYS A 2 -21.55 59.69 2.68
CA LYS A 2 -20.74 59.05 3.73
C LYS A 2 -19.80 58.05 3.08
N VAL A 3 -18.49 58.23 3.24
CA VAL A 3 -17.47 57.27 2.80
C VAL A 3 -17.35 56.19 3.88
N LEU A 4 -17.66 54.96 3.51
CA LEU A 4 -17.54 53.78 4.38
C LEU A 4 -16.12 53.22 4.23
N LEU A 5 -15.32 53.31 5.29
CA LEU A 5 -14.03 52.61 5.38
C LEU A 5 -14.29 51.14 5.75
N VAL A 6 -13.93 50.22 4.87
CA VAL A 6 -13.91 48.79 5.17
C VAL A 6 -12.52 48.44 5.67
N ILE A 7 -12.42 48.07 6.94
CA ILE A 7 -11.18 47.52 7.54
C ILE A 7 -11.17 46.02 7.25
N LEU A 8 -10.23 45.59 6.41
CA LEU A 8 -9.96 44.16 6.17
C LEU A 8 -9.11 43.64 7.34
N ALA A 9 -9.72 42.87 8.24
CA ALA A 9 -8.97 42.14 9.26
C ALA A 9 -8.32 40.90 8.62
N LEU A 10 -7.00 40.94 8.43
CA LEU A 10 -6.21 39.76 8.11
C LEU A 10 -6.12 38.88 9.36
N VAL A 11 -6.88 37.78 9.37
CA VAL A 11 -6.66 36.69 10.32
C VAL A 11 -5.43 35.92 9.83
N ALA A 12 -4.26 36.29 10.35
CA ALA A 12 -3.05 35.47 10.22
C ALA A 12 -3.22 34.24 11.12
N GLY A 13 -3.82 33.18 10.58
CA GLY A 13 -3.78 31.87 11.21
C GLY A 13 -2.33 31.41 11.26
N SER A 14 -1.81 31.10 12.45
CA SER A 14 -0.50 30.49 12.62
C SER A 14 -0.52 29.13 11.93
N ALA A 15 -0.04 29.04 10.68
CA ALA A 15 0.21 27.77 10.04
C ALA A 15 1.29 27.06 10.87
N LYS A 16 0.89 26.08 11.69
CA LYS A 16 1.87 25.19 12.33
C LYS A 16 2.65 24.50 11.22
N ALA A 17 3.97 24.64 11.24
CA ALA A 17 4.83 23.91 10.33
C ALA A 17 4.57 22.42 10.51
N GLU A 18 4.28 21.74 9.41
CA GLU A 18 4.12 20.28 9.43
C GLU A 18 5.49 19.62 9.54
N ASP A 19 5.57 18.58 10.36
CA ASP A 19 6.80 17.81 10.48
C ASP A 19 6.95 16.89 9.27
N TRP A 20 8.13 16.91 8.67
CA TRP A 20 8.52 16.01 7.58
C TRP A 20 9.72 15.20 8.04
N PRO A 21 9.78 13.91 7.68
CA PRO A 21 10.89 13.07 8.09
C PRO A 21 12.18 13.52 7.41
N ASP A 22 13.19 13.84 8.23
CA ASP A 22 14.58 13.95 7.79
C ASP A 22 15.21 12.54 7.69
N PRO A 23 16.49 12.40 7.27
CA PRO A 23 17.14 11.08 7.21
C PRO A 23 17.20 10.33 8.54
N GLN A 24 17.29 11.03 9.68
CA GLN A 24 17.34 10.44 11.01
C GLN A 24 15.95 10.13 11.58
N TRP A 25 14.92 10.80 11.06
CA TRP A 25 13.53 10.76 11.47
C TRP A 25 13.32 11.06 12.96
N GLN A 26 12.73 12.21 13.22
CA GLN A 26 12.58 12.71 14.58
C GLN A 26 11.57 11.87 15.39
N ASN A 27 11.93 11.61 16.64
CA ASN A 27 11.02 11.05 17.64
C ASN A 27 10.09 12.15 18.16
N ASP A 28 8.87 11.75 18.49
CA ASP A 28 7.96 12.55 19.29
C ASP A 28 8.49 12.61 20.73
N PRO A 29 8.46 13.78 21.40
CA PRO A 29 8.90 13.89 22.79
C PRO A 29 7.97 13.20 23.80
N ALA A 30 6.72 12.88 23.41
CA ALA A 30 5.77 12.21 24.30
C ALA A 30 6.28 10.83 24.73
N THR A 31 6.22 10.56 26.04
CA THR A 31 6.51 9.23 26.58
C THR A 31 5.20 8.50 26.81
N LEU A 32 4.97 7.44 26.03
CA LEU A 32 3.74 6.66 26.04
C LEU A 32 4.02 5.22 26.47
N ASP A 33 3.06 4.59 27.14
CA ASP A 33 3.18 3.19 27.53
C ASP A 33 2.77 2.25 26.39
N TRP A 34 3.75 1.67 25.73
CA TRP A 34 3.58 0.73 24.62
C TRP A 34 3.55 -0.74 25.07
N GLN A 35 3.54 -1.05 26.38
CA GLN A 35 3.67 -2.42 26.89
C GLN A 35 2.61 -3.36 26.31
N ALA A 36 1.36 -2.94 26.24
CA ALA A 36 0.26 -3.77 25.72
C ALA A 36 0.36 -4.02 24.20
N VAL A 37 0.91 -3.06 23.44
CA VAL A 37 1.19 -3.20 22.00
C VAL A 37 2.35 -4.15 21.80
N ASP A 38 3.41 -3.98 22.57
CA ASP A 38 4.62 -4.80 22.49
C ASP A 38 4.37 -6.25 22.91
N ALA A 39 3.60 -6.48 23.96
CA ALA A 39 3.23 -7.83 24.40
C ALA A 39 2.44 -8.59 23.33
N TYR A 40 1.63 -7.88 22.54
CA TYR A 40 0.86 -8.47 21.44
C TYR A 40 1.68 -8.67 20.17
N ALA A 41 2.45 -7.65 19.77
CA ALA A 41 3.18 -7.66 18.51
C ALA A 41 4.49 -8.48 18.59
N PHE A 42 5.11 -8.56 19.76
CA PHE A 42 6.38 -9.24 19.99
C PHE A 42 6.28 -10.28 21.11
N PRO A 43 5.38 -11.28 21.00
CA PRO A 43 5.36 -12.37 21.96
C PRO A 43 6.68 -13.15 21.89
N ALA A 44 7.00 -13.88 22.95
CA ALA A 44 8.15 -14.78 22.95
C ALA A 44 8.02 -15.79 21.80
N ARG A 45 9.05 -15.86 20.95
CA ARG A 45 9.06 -16.71 19.76
C ARG A 45 10.09 -17.83 19.90
N SER A 46 9.72 -19.04 19.54
CA SER A 46 10.69 -20.12 19.36
C SER A 46 11.52 -19.85 18.10
N PRO A 47 12.87 -20.04 18.14
CA PRO A 47 13.70 -19.98 16.95
C PRO A 47 13.43 -21.11 15.95
N SER A 48 13.00 -22.29 16.43
CA SER A 48 12.77 -23.48 15.61
C SER A 48 11.36 -23.58 15.06
N GLU A 49 10.39 -22.96 15.72
CA GLU A 49 8.99 -22.98 15.30
C GLU A 49 8.61 -21.66 14.64
N ARG A 50 7.92 -21.74 13.49
CA ARG A 50 7.45 -20.56 12.75
C ARG A 50 5.95 -20.29 13.00
N SER A 51 5.48 -20.57 14.21
CA SER A 51 4.11 -20.33 14.66
C SER A 51 3.97 -19.00 15.40
N GLY A 52 2.73 -18.56 15.59
CA GLY A 52 2.38 -17.37 16.35
C GLY A 52 2.61 -16.05 15.60
N ILE A 53 2.52 -14.95 16.35
CA ILE A 53 2.79 -13.59 15.85
C ILE A 53 4.31 -13.37 15.84
N ARG A 54 4.87 -13.15 14.65
CA ARG A 54 6.32 -13.07 14.42
C ARG A 54 6.70 -11.74 13.79
N THR A 55 6.52 -10.66 14.54
CA THR A 55 6.89 -9.31 14.09
C THR A 55 8.41 -9.14 14.09
N ASP A 56 8.95 -8.64 12.97
CA ASP A 56 10.36 -8.28 12.80
C ASP A 56 10.59 -6.76 12.89
N ALA A 57 9.58 -5.95 12.52
CA ALA A 57 9.59 -4.51 12.72
C ALA A 57 8.18 -4.01 13.03
N LEU A 58 8.06 -3.10 13.98
CA LEU A 58 6.88 -2.27 14.21
C LEU A 58 7.33 -0.82 14.30
N LEU A 59 6.74 0.06 13.50
CA LEU A 59 6.96 1.49 13.51
C LEU A 59 5.60 2.20 13.56
N ILE A 60 5.43 3.10 14.51
CA ILE A 60 4.22 3.91 14.69
C ILE A 60 4.65 5.37 14.61
N ILE A 61 4.14 6.09 13.61
CA ILE A 61 4.37 7.53 13.48
C ILE A 61 3.04 8.29 13.58
N ARG A 62 3.09 9.47 14.21
CA ARG A 62 1.96 10.41 14.24
C ARG A 62 2.42 11.78 13.77
N ASP A 63 1.67 12.35 12.83
CA ASP A 63 1.94 13.64 12.20
C ASP A 63 3.39 13.84 11.74
N GLY A 64 4.03 12.79 11.23
CA GLY A 64 5.40 12.82 10.73
C GLY A 64 6.50 12.54 11.76
N ARG A 65 6.17 12.31 13.04
CA ARG A 65 7.13 11.95 14.12
C ARG A 65 6.98 10.51 14.58
N ILE A 66 8.07 9.88 14.99
CA ILE A 66 8.05 8.51 15.53
C ILE A 66 7.52 8.54 16.97
N LEU A 67 6.41 7.83 17.22
CA LEU A 67 5.90 7.60 18.58
C LEU A 67 6.49 6.34 19.21
N HIS A 68 6.72 5.31 18.38
CA HIS A 68 7.26 4.02 18.80
C HIS A 68 7.93 3.33 17.64
N GLU A 69 9.05 2.68 17.90
CA GLU A 69 9.60 1.68 16.99
C GLU A 69 10.27 0.56 17.77
N ARG A 70 10.08 -0.66 17.28
CA ARG A 70 10.71 -1.86 17.84
C ARG A 70 11.05 -2.84 16.73
N TYR A 71 12.20 -3.49 16.86
CA TYR A 71 12.72 -4.41 15.86
C TYR A 71 13.18 -5.70 16.54
N THR A 72 12.93 -6.83 15.88
CA THR A 72 13.48 -8.11 16.32
C THR A 72 14.73 -8.42 15.51
N ALA A 73 15.84 -8.74 16.20
CA ALA A 73 17.09 -9.09 15.54
C ALA A 73 16.89 -10.26 14.53
N PRO A 74 17.55 -10.21 13.36
CA PRO A 74 18.57 -9.24 12.94
C PRO A 74 18.03 -7.95 12.30
N THR A 75 16.71 -7.77 12.23
CA THR A 75 16.10 -6.57 11.64
C THR A 75 16.43 -5.34 12.50
N ARG A 76 16.77 -4.23 11.84
CA ARG A 76 17.04 -2.92 12.43
C ARG A 76 16.36 -1.83 11.61
N ALA A 77 16.34 -0.59 12.11
CA ALA A 77 15.68 0.54 11.45
C ALA A 77 16.09 0.76 9.98
N ALA A 78 17.32 0.42 9.60
CA ALA A 78 17.84 0.55 8.24
C ALA A 78 17.71 -0.72 7.38
N THR A 79 17.20 -1.83 7.93
CA THR A 79 17.07 -3.09 7.17
C THR A 79 15.94 -2.98 6.16
N ALA A 80 16.26 -3.13 4.87
CA ALA A 80 15.25 -3.31 3.83
C ALA A 80 14.60 -4.70 3.99
N HIS A 81 13.28 -4.73 4.16
CA HIS A 81 12.49 -5.93 4.35
C HIS A 81 11.60 -6.18 3.14
N LEU A 82 11.40 -7.44 2.77
CA LEU A 82 10.49 -7.82 1.69
C LEU A 82 9.07 -7.38 2.07
N THR A 83 8.45 -6.61 1.18
CA THR A 83 7.12 -6.02 1.42
C THR A 83 5.97 -6.90 0.95
N TRP A 84 6.26 -7.93 0.13
CA TRP A 84 5.25 -8.76 -0.54
C TRP A 84 4.19 -7.87 -1.21
N SER A 85 2.90 -8.15 -1.00
CA SER A 85 1.81 -7.43 -1.66
C SER A 85 1.64 -5.97 -1.26
N VAL A 86 2.33 -5.46 -0.24
CA VAL A 86 2.43 -4.01 -0.02
C VAL A 86 3.03 -3.31 -1.26
N SER A 87 3.90 -4.01 -2.00
CA SER A 87 4.43 -3.57 -3.30
C SER A 87 3.34 -3.13 -4.29
N LYS A 88 2.13 -3.73 -4.23
CA LYS A 88 1.01 -3.37 -5.12
C LYS A 88 0.52 -1.95 -4.85
N SER A 89 0.38 -1.60 -3.57
CA SER A 89 -0.04 -0.26 -3.16
C SER A 89 1.05 0.77 -3.48
N VAL A 90 2.33 0.41 -3.34
CA VAL A 90 3.44 1.27 -3.79
C VAL A 90 3.44 1.47 -5.31
N LEU A 91 3.19 0.41 -6.09
CA LEU A 91 3.00 0.51 -7.53
C LEU A 91 1.83 1.45 -7.87
N ALA A 92 0.70 1.34 -7.16
CA ALA A 92 -0.44 2.24 -7.36
C ALA A 92 -0.12 3.70 -7.01
N THR A 93 0.73 3.96 -6.01
CA THR A 93 1.25 5.29 -5.72
C THR A 93 2.08 5.83 -6.88
N ILE A 94 2.98 5.02 -7.46
CA ILE A 94 3.79 5.40 -8.64
C ILE A 94 2.92 5.63 -9.88
N MET A 95 1.90 4.80 -10.07
CA MET A 95 0.89 5.00 -11.11
C MET A 95 0.15 6.33 -10.93
N GLY A 96 -0.07 6.79 -9.70
CA GLY A 96 -0.64 8.11 -9.43
C GLY A 96 0.23 9.27 -9.89
N VAL A 97 1.55 9.16 -9.73
CA VAL A 97 2.50 10.13 -10.30
C VAL A 97 2.42 10.09 -11.84
N ALA A 98 2.46 8.90 -12.43
CA ALA A 98 2.33 8.73 -13.89
C ALA A 98 1.02 9.30 -14.46
N GLN A 99 -0.09 9.13 -13.72
CA GLN A 99 -1.38 9.70 -14.09
C GLN A 99 -1.36 11.23 -14.00
N GLY A 100 -0.77 11.78 -12.93
CA GLY A 100 -0.57 13.22 -12.76
C GLY A 100 0.33 13.85 -13.83
N GLU A 101 1.28 13.09 -14.36
CA GLU A 101 2.11 13.44 -15.53
C GLU A 101 1.35 13.32 -16.87
N GLY A 102 0.10 12.86 -16.86
CA GLY A 102 -0.72 12.70 -18.06
C GLY A 102 -0.39 11.48 -18.91
N ARG A 103 0.35 10.49 -18.37
CA ARG A 103 0.79 9.31 -19.13
C ARG A 103 -0.33 8.34 -19.50
N PHE A 104 -1.39 8.31 -18.70
CA PHE A 104 -2.57 7.49 -18.95
C PHE A 104 -3.81 8.10 -18.27
N GLN A 105 -4.97 7.61 -18.69
CA GLN A 105 -6.25 7.81 -18.03
C GLN A 105 -6.75 6.48 -17.46
N LEU A 106 -7.52 6.53 -16.37
CA LEU A 106 -8.10 5.34 -15.74
C LEU A 106 -8.91 4.46 -16.72
N GLN A 107 -9.53 5.09 -17.71
CA GLN A 107 -10.37 4.42 -18.72
C GLN A 107 -9.60 3.93 -19.94
N ASP A 108 -8.30 4.20 -20.03
CA ASP A 108 -7.50 3.69 -21.16
C ASP A 108 -7.50 2.16 -21.15
N PRO A 109 -7.63 1.53 -22.34
CA PRO A 109 -7.46 0.09 -22.45
C PRO A 109 -6.00 -0.27 -22.16
N VAL A 110 -5.76 -1.31 -21.36
CA VAL A 110 -4.39 -1.73 -20.99
C VAL A 110 -3.58 -2.12 -22.23
N SER A 111 -4.25 -2.63 -23.26
CA SER A 111 -3.65 -3.00 -24.56
C SER A 111 -2.96 -1.83 -25.28
N ARG A 112 -3.28 -0.58 -24.93
CA ARG A 112 -2.59 0.63 -25.40
C ARG A 112 -1.13 0.66 -24.95
N PHE A 113 -0.86 0.18 -23.73
CA PHE A 113 0.46 0.24 -23.09
C PHE A 113 1.15 -1.13 -23.05
N TYR A 114 0.38 -2.22 -23.07
CA TYR A 114 0.92 -3.57 -23.06
C TYR A 114 0.27 -4.42 -24.16
N PRO A 115 0.90 -4.54 -25.35
CA PRO A 115 0.34 -5.22 -26.52
C PRO A 115 -0.27 -6.62 -26.30
N PRO A 116 0.29 -7.50 -25.43
CA PRO A 116 -0.32 -8.80 -25.14
C PRO A 116 -1.76 -8.72 -24.62
N MET A 117 -2.15 -7.60 -23.99
CA MET A 117 -3.53 -7.38 -23.54
C MET A 117 -4.52 -7.11 -24.69
N ARG A 118 -4.08 -7.13 -25.96
CA ARG A 118 -5.01 -7.23 -27.10
C ARG A 118 -5.86 -8.50 -27.07
N ALA A 119 -5.43 -9.55 -26.35
CA ALA A 119 -6.26 -10.72 -26.06
C ALA A 119 -7.48 -10.38 -25.18
N HIS A 120 -7.41 -9.28 -24.42
CA HIS A 120 -8.43 -8.82 -23.47
C HIS A 120 -8.74 -7.33 -23.68
N PRO A 121 -9.25 -6.93 -24.86
CA PRO A 121 -9.28 -5.54 -25.29
C PRO A 121 -10.18 -4.63 -24.43
N GLY A 122 -11.12 -5.22 -23.68
CA GLY A 122 -12.02 -4.50 -22.77
C GLY A 122 -11.44 -4.18 -21.40
N VAL A 123 -10.27 -4.71 -21.03
CA VAL A 123 -9.65 -4.45 -19.72
C VAL A 123 -9.03 -3.06 -19.71
N ARG A 124 -9.49 -2.21 -18.79
CA ARG A 124 -8.98 -0.85 -18.58
C ARG A 124 -7.99 -0.81 -17.42
N VAL A 125 -7.21 0.26 -17.33
CA VAL A 125 -6.27 0.47 -16.22
C VAL A 125 -7.00 0.49 -14.86
N ALA A 126 -8.19 1.10 -14.80
CA ALA A 126 -9.04 1.09 -13.60
C ALA A 126 -9.49 -0.32 -13.18
N ASP A 127 -9.72 -1.22 -14.13
CA ASP A 127 -10.14 -2.59 -13.83
C ASP A 127 -8.99 -3.35 -13.17
N LEU A 128 -7.75 -3.20 -13.67
CA LEU A 128 -6.58 -3.77 -13.00
C LEU A 128 -6.35 -3.16 -11.61
N LEU A 129 -6.49 -1.84 -11.46
CA LEU A 129 -6.33 -1.16 -10.18
C LEU A 129 -7.34 -1.63 -9.12
N HIS A 130 -8.51 -2.13 -9.51
CA HIS A 130 -9.48 -2.70 -8.59
C HIS A 130 -9.40 -4.23 -8.45
N TRP A 131 -8.38 -4.88 -9.02
CA TRP A 131 -8.29 -6.34 -9.12
C TRP A 131 -9.56 -6.95 -9.74
N ALA A 132 -10.03 -6.33 -10.82
CA ALA A 132 -11.28 -6.63 -11.48
C ALA A 132 -11.07 -6.84 -12.99
N SER A 133 -9.91 -7.34 -13.41
CA SER A 133 -9.63 -7.66 -14.81
C SER A 133 -10.62 -8.65 -15.43
N GLY A 134 -11.20 -9.52 -14.60
CA GLY A 134 -12.05 -10.64 -15.04
C GLY A 134 -11.25 -11.85 -15.51
N LEU A 135 -9.92 -11.79 -15.48
CA LEU A 135 -9.04 -12.90 -15.82
C LEU A 135 -9.15 -14.02 -14.79
N GLU A 136 -8.97 -15.26 -15.26
CA GLU A 136 -8.82 -16.42 -14.40
C GLU A 136 -7.57 -16.27 -13.55
N TRP A 137 -7.74 -16.34 -12.23
CA TRP A 137 -6.64 -16.25 -11.29
C TRP A 137 -6.89 -17.10 -10.05
N GLN A 138 -5.82 -17.70 -9.52
CA GLN A 138 -5.85 -18.42 -8.25
C GLN A 138 -4.68 -17.94 -7.38
N GLU A 139 -5.01 -17.20 -6.33
CA GLU A 139 -4.07 -16.57 -5.40
C GLU A 139 -3.91 -17.41 -4.12
N ASP A 140 -3.39 -18.63 -4.26
CA ASP A 140 -3.12 -19.53 -3.13
C ASP A 140 -1.61 -19.79 -3.03
N TYR A 141 -1.01 -19.70 -1.83
CA TYR A 141 0.42 -19.92 -1.64
C TYR A 141 0.70 -21.27 -0.94
N GLU A 142 -0.08 -21.61 0.09
CA GLU A 142 0.17 -22.76 0.97
C GLU A 142 -0.66 -24.01 0.66
N TYR A 143 -1.96 -23.87 0.40
CA TYR A 143 -2.91 -25.00 0.43
C TYR A 143 -3.06 -25.70 -0.92
N ALA A 144 -2.86 -24.99 -2.04
CA ALA A 144 -2.98 -25.55 -3.38
C ALA A 144 -1.87 -25.09 -4.35
N PRO A 145 -0.57 -25.25 -4.00
CA PRO A 145 0.53 -24.67 -4.77
C PRO A 145 0.62 -25.21 -6.22
N LEU A 146 0.09 -26.41 -6.49
CA LEU A 146 0.10 -27.00 -7.84
C LEU A 146 -0.94 -26.38 -8.80
N LYS A 147 -2.02 -25.78 -8.27
CA LYS A 147 -3.06 -25.10 -9.05
C LYS A 147 -2.93 -23.57 -8.98
N SER A 148 -2.09 -23.07 -8.08
CA SER A 148 -1.85 -21.64 -7.86
C SER A 148 -1.29 -20.93 -9.10
N SER A 149 -2.00 -19.88 -9.52
CA SER A 149 -1.52 -18.99 -10.58
C SER A 149 -0.36 -18.14 -10.11
N VAL A 150 -0.39 -17.67 -8.86
CA VAL A 150 0.68 -16.83 -8.33
C VAL A 150 1.98 -17.59 -8.09
N VAL A 151 1.95 -18.81 -7.54
CA VAL A 151 3.16 -19.64 -7.40
C VAL A 151 3.73 -20.00 -8.77
N ALA A 152 2.85 -20.33 -9.73
CA ALA A 152 3.28 -20.62 -11.09
C ALA A 152 3.90 -19.41 -11.81
N MET A 153 3.36 -18.22 -11.57
CA MET A 153 3.88 -16.96 -12.09
C MET A 153 5.23 -16.62 -11.48
N LEU A 154 5.34 -16.63 -10.15
CA LEU A 154 6.53 -16.15 -9.44
C LEU A 154 7.72 -17.13 -9.53
N TYR A 155 7.45 -18.44 -9.44
CA TYR A 155 8.51 -19.42 -9.19
C TYR A 155 8.72 -20.46 -10.28
N THR A 156 7.76 -20.64 -11.21
CA THR A 156 7.85 -21.72 -12.21
C THR A 156 7.72 -21.20 -13.64
N ARG A 157 6.67 -21.58 -14.36
CA ARG A 157 6.50 -21.37 -15.81
C ARG A 157 6.30 -19.89 -16.19
N GLY A 158 5.82 -19.05 -15.28
CA GLY A 158 5.64 -17.62 -15.53
C GLY A 158 6.83 -16.74 -15.16
N ARG A 159 7.84 -17.26 -14.45
CA ARG A 159 8.90 -16.43 -13.83
C ARG A 159 9.75 -15.64 -14.82
N ALA A 160 9.75 -16.05 -16.08
CA ALA A 160 10.52 -15.39 -17.13
C ALA A 160 9.85 -14.10 -17.63
N ASP A 161 8.52 -14.07 -17.66
CA ASP A 161 7.71 -12.90 -18.03
C ASP A 161 6.37 -13.01 -17.32
N MET A 162 6.29 -12.35 -16.17
CA MET A 162 5.15 -12.50 -15.25
C MET A 162 3.91 -11.81 -15.79
N ALA A 163 4.07 -10.70 -16.51
CA ALA A 163 2.97 -9.99 -17.14
C ALA A 163 2.41 -10.76 -18.34
N ALA A 164 3.26 -11.37 -19.18
CA ALA A 164 2.80 -12.24 -20.27
C ALA A 164 2.09 -13.49 -19.74
N TYR A 165 2.59 -14.07 -18.64
CA TYR A 165 1.93 -15.18 -17.97
C TYR A 165 0.51 -14.83 -17.52
N ALA A 166 0.32 -13.63 -16.97
CA ALA A 166 -0.99 -13.11 -16.56
C ALA A 166 -1.88 -12.78 -17.77
N ALA A 167 -1.35 -12.13 -18.81
CA ALA A 167 -2.11 -11.80 -20.02
C ALA A 167 -2.60 -13.05 -20.77
N ALA A 168 -1.89 -14.17 -20.67
CA ALA A 168 -2.26 -15.44 -21.29
C ALA A 168 -3.39 -16.20 -20.55
N ARG A 169 -3.87 -15.72 -19.39
CA ARG A 169 -5.00 -16.33 -18.69
C ARG A 169 -6.30 -16.12 -19.48
N GLY A 170 -7.23 -17.07 -19.38
CA GLY A 170 -8.58 -16.90 -19.91
C GLY A 170 -9.38 -15.87 -19.11
N ALA A 171 -10.52 -15.42 -19.65
CA ALA A 171 -11.46 -14.56 -18.93
C ALA A 171 -12.58 -15.42 -18.32
N THR A 172 -12.92 -15.16 -17.05
CA THR A 172 -14.02 -15.83 -16.32
C THR A 172 -15.14 -14.86 -15.93
N ALA A 173 -14.93 -13.56 -16.12
CA ALA A 173 -15.92 -12.52 -15.96
C ALA A 173 -15.60 -11.34 -16.90
N SER A 174 -16.58 -10.47 -17.15
CA SER A 174 -16.34 -9.22 -17.85
C SER A 174 -15.48 -8.27 -16.99
N PRO A 175 -14.59 -7.46 -17.59
CA PRO A 175 -13.78 -6.48 -16.86
C PRO A 175 -14.65 -5.52 -16.03
N GLY A 176 -14.20 -5.21 -14.82
CA GLY A 176 -14.87 -4.30 -13.89
C GLY A 176 -16.16 -4.84 -13.27
N GLN A 177 -16.52 -6.12 -13.47
CA GLN A 177 -17.76 -6.69 -12.94
C GLN A 177 -17.58 -7.51 -11.67
N ARG A 178 -16.37 -7.96 -11.36
CA ARG A 178 -16.11 -8.82 -10.20
C ARG A 178 -14.73 -8.55 -9.63
N PHE A 179 -14.66 -8.36 -8.32
CA PHE A 179 -13.41 -8.36 -7.57
C PHE A 179 -12.85 -9.79 -7.48
N LEU A 180 -11.58 -9.95 -7.85
CA LEU A 180 -10.81 -11.16 -7.63
C LEU A 180 -9.35 -10.75 -7.39
N TYR A 181 -8.91 -10.81 -6.14
CA TYR A 181 -7.56 -10.42 -5.78
C TYR A 181 -6.51 -11.17 -6.64
N SER A 182 -5.66 -10.39 -7.33
CA SER A 182 -4.78 -10.91 -8.38
C SER A 182 -3.43 -10.20 -8.40
N SER A 183 -2.37 -10.94 -8.06
CA SER A 183 -0.98 -10.56 -8.31
C SER A 183 -0.68 -10.43 -9.81
N GLY A 184 -1.44 -11.12 -10.66
CA GLY A 184 -1.37 -10.98 -12.11
C GLY A 184 -1.77 -9.58 -12.57
N ASP A 185 -2.87 -9.04 -12.04
CA ASP A 185 -3.36 -7.68 -12.38
C ASP A 185 -2.31 -6.62 -12.03
N SER A 186 -1.62 -6.78 -10.89
CA SER A 186 -0.54 -5.88 -10.48
C SER A 186 0.69 -5.97 -11.39
N ASN A 187 1.06 -7.16 -11.88
CA ASN A 187 2.18 -7.30 -12.82
C ASN A 187 1.80 -6.83 -14.24
N LEU A 188 0.53 -6.93 -14.64
CA LEU A 188 0.01 -6.29 -15.84
C LEU A 188 0.09 -4.76 -15.73
N LEU A 189 -0.23 -4.17 -14.56
CA LEU A 189 -0.02 -2.74 -14.31
C LEU A 189 1.46 -2.36 -14.40
N ALA A 190 2.37 -3.16 -13.86
CA ALA A 190 3.81 -2.91 -13.95
C ALA A 190 4.32 -2.93 -15.41
N ALA A 191 3.81 -3.85 -16.24
CA ALA A 191 4.12 -3.90 -17.67
C ALA A 191 3.46 -2.74 -18.44
N ALA A 192 2.25 -2.34 -18.08
CA ALA A 192 1.59 -1.16 -18.65
C ALA A 192 2.38 0.11 -18.33
N LEU A 193 2.83 0.29 -17.08
CA LEU A 193 3.71 1.39 -16.69
C LEU A 193 4.98 1.43 -17.54
N ARG A 194 5.60 0.27 -17.78
CA ARG A 194 6.77 0.17 -18.67
C ARG A 194 6.46 0.67 -20.08
N GLY A 195 5.30 0.34 -20.64
CA GLY A 195 4.87 0.79 -21.96
C GLY A 195 4.46 2.27 -22.03
N MET A 196 4.28 2.95 -20.89
CA MET A 196 4.03 4.40 -20.82
C MET A 196 5.32 5.23 -20.84
N LEU A 197 6.49 4.56 -20.83
CA LEU A 197 7.79 5.16 -20.61
C LEU A 197 8.75 4.79 -21.74
N ASP A 198 9.70 5.68 -22.01
CA ASP A 198 10.80 5.34 -22.90
C ASP A 198 11.68 4.26 -22.24
N ALA A 199 12.32 3.42 -23.06
CA ALA A 199 13.12 2.29 -22.58
C ALA A 199 14.23 2.70 -21.59
N GLY A 200 14.83 3.87 -21.78
CA GLY A 200 15.85 4.42 -20.88
C GLY A 200 15.30 5.05 -19.60
N GLN A 201 14.00 5.38 -19.54
CA GLN A 201 13.37 6.00 -18.38
C GLN A 201 12.86 4.96 -17.37
N TYR A 202 12.35 3.82 -17.86
CA TYR A 202 11.67 2.84 -17.01
C TYR A 202 12.49 2.35 -15.80
N PRO A 203 13.78 2.00 -15.92
CA PRO A 203 14.56 1.51 -14.78
C PRO A 203 14.66 2.51 -13.61
N ASP A 204 14.71 3.80 -13.92
CA ASP A 204 14.89 4.83 -12.88
C ASP A 204 13.57 5.50 -12.50
N TYR A 205 12.49 5.21 -13.23
CA TYR A 205 11.20 5.87 -13.04
C TYR A 205 10.66 5.74 -11.61
N PRO A 206 10.63 4.56 -10.94
CA PRO A 206 10.18 4.49 -9.54
C PRO A 206 10.98 5.39 -8.59
N TRP A 207 12.29 5.53 -8.83
CA TRP A 207 13.16 6.40 -8.04
C TRP A 207 12.90 7.88 -8.32
N HIS A 208 12.71 8.26 -9.58
CA HIS A 208 12.41 9.63 -9.96
C HIS A 208 11.01 10.07 -9.55
N ALA A 209 10.02 9.20 -9.76
CA ALA A 209 8.60 9.49 -9.52
C ALA A 209 8.27 9.53 -8.03
N LEU A 210 8.84 8.62 -7.22
CA LEU A 210 8.43 8.44 -5.84
C LEU A 210 9.61 8.40 -4.85
N PHE A 211 10.57 7.50 -5.01
CA PHE A 211 11.51 7.23 -3.91
C PHE A 211 12.44 8.42 -3.60
N THR A 212 13.07 9.02 -4.60
CA THR A 212 13.95 10.18 -4.41
C THR A 212 13.19 11.40 -3.89
N PRO A 213 12.02 11.79 -4.44
CA PRO A 213 11.20 12.86 -3.86
C PRO A 213 10.86 12.68 -2.38
N LEU A 214 10.66 11.43 -1.94
CA LEU A 214 10.34 11.11 -0.55
C LEU A 214 11.59 10.99 0.34
N GLY A 215 12.80 10.95 -0.24
CA GLY A 215 14.03 10.65 0.50
C GLY A 215 14.14 9.18 0.93
N ILE A 216 13.53 8.27 0.17
CA ILE A 216 13.62 6.82 0.37
C ILE A 216 14.96 6.33 -0.19
N GLY A 217 15.80 5.79 0.69
CA GLY A 217 17.16 5.36 0.35
C GLY A 217 17.38 3.84 0.37
N SER A 218 16.49 3.07 1.01
CA SER A 218 16.64 1.61 1.15
C SER A 218 15.99 0.78 0.04
N ALA A 219 15.34 1.43 -0.93
CA ALA A 219 14.55 0.75 -1.94
C ALA A 219 15.38 -0.22 -2.80
N VAL A 220 14.96 -1.47 -2.82
CA VAL A 220 15.38 -2.46 -3.83
C VAL A 220 14.11 -3.03 -4.45
N TRP A 221 13.97 -2.97 -5.77
CA TRP A 221 12.82 -3.55 -6.47
C TRP A 221 13.29 -4.49 -7.56
N GLU A 222 12.97 -5.77 -7.39
CA GLU A 222 13.39 -6.79 -8.34
C GLU A 222 12.52 -6.78 -9.60
N ARG A 223 13.13 -7.19 -10.70
CA ARG A 223 12.50 -7.36 -12.00
C ARG A 223 12.44 -8.83 -12.36
N ASP A 224 11.43 -9.22 -13.12
CA ASP A 224 11.42 -10.52 -13.79
C ASP A 224 12.49 -10.58 -14.90
N ARG A 225 12.64 -11.74 -15.54
CA ARG A 225 13.65 -11.92 -16.61
C ARG A 225 13.36 -11.06 -17.85
N ALA A 226 12.11 -10.68 -18.09
CA ALA A 226 11.73 -9.75 -19.16
C ALA A 226 12.11 -8.30 -18.84
N GLY A 227 12.52 -8.01 -17.60
CA GLY A 227 12.97 -6.71 -17.13
C GLY A 227 11.85 -5.84 -16.60
N THR A 228 10.66 -6.39 -16.34
CA THR A 228 9.53 -5.67 -15.73
C THR A 228 9.61 -5.81 -14.21
N TYR A 229 9.42 -4.73 -13.46
CA TYR A 229 9.34 -4.79 -11.99
C TYR A 229 8.26 -5.77 -11.56
N VAL A 230 8.57 -6.63 -10.59
CA VAL A 230 7.60 -7.55 -10.00
C VAL A 230 6.72 -6.74 -9.04
N GLY A 231 5.80 -5.98 -9.63
CA GLY A 231 4.95 -5.01 -8.96
C GLY A 231 4.06 -5.63 -7.88
N SER A 232 3.80 -6.94 -8.00
CA SER A 232 3.01 -7.69 -7.04
C SER A 232 3.71 -7.98 -5.71
N SER A 233 5.05 -7.99 -5.63
CA SER A 233 5.74 -8.72 -4.54
C SER A 233 7.15 -8.24 -4.14
N TYR A 234 8.10 -8.08 -5.08
CA TYR A 234 9.54 -8.05 -4.76
C TYR A 234 10.12 -6.64 -4.59
N LEU A 235 9.38 -5.78 -3.89
CA LEU A 235 9.88 -4.53 -3.37
C LEU A 235 10.38 -4.73 -1.93
N TYR A 236 11.54 -4.17 -1.64
CA TYR A 236 12.16 -4.16 -0.32
C TYR A 236 12.32 -2.71 0.13
N LEU A 237 11.90 -2.42 1.36
CA LEU A 237 11.99 -1.10 1.98
C LEU A 237 12.26 -1.26 3.48
N SER A 238 12.96 -0.29 4.09
CA SER A 238 12.99 -0.17 5.54
C SER A 238 11.61 0.24 6.07
N ALA A 239 11.33 -0.07 7.34
CA ALA A 239 10.02 0.27 7.93
C ALA A 239 9.77 1.78 7.89
N ARG A 240 10.81 2.56 8.16
CA ARG A 240 10.81 4.01 8.02
C ARG A 240 10.51 4.43 6.57
N ASP A 241 11.23 3.92 5.59
CA ASP A 241 10.99 4.30 4.18
C ASP A 241 9.58 3.96 3.69
N LEU A 242 9.02 2.82 4.10
CA LEU A 242 7.63 2.50 3.80
C LEU A 242 6.65 3.48 4.49
N ALA A 243 6.94 3.91 5.71
CA ALA A 243 6.13 4.89 6.41
C ALA A 243 6.11 6.27 5.71
N ARG A 244 7.14 6.63 4.93
CA ARG A 244 7.13 7.86 4.11
C ARG A 244 6.03 7.81 3.05
N ILE A 245 5.83 6.64 2.44
CA ILE A 245 4.73 6.41 1.48
C ILE A 245 3.38 6.49 2.19
N GLY A 246 3.27 5.92 3.39
CA GLY A 246 2.08 6.08 4.22
C GLY A 246 1.76 7.53 4.55
N LEU A 247 2.77 8.33 4.90
CA LEU A 247 2.62 9.74 5.22
C LEU A 247 2.22 10.58 4.01
N LEU A 248 2.76 10.27 2.82
CA LEU A 248 2.32 10.85 1.55
C LEU A 248 0.81 10.60 1.33
N MET A 249 0.36 9.36 1.52
CA MET A 249 -1.04 8.99 1.35
C MET A 249 -1.95 9.61 2.42
N GLN A 250 -1.48 9.68 3.67
CA GLN A 250 -2.16 10.36 4.78
C GLN A 250 -2.38 11.85 4.47
N ARG A 251 -1.39 12.50 3.85
CA ARG A 251 -1.42 13.93 3.50
C ARG A 251 -1.98 14.18 2.10
N ASP A 252 -2.91 13.34 1.66
CA ASP A 252 -3.62 13.43 0.38
C ASP A 252 -2.69 13.65 -0.83
N GLY A 253 -1.55 12.95 -0.84
CA GLY A 253 -0.61 12.98 -1.96
C GLY A 253 0.34 14.18 -1.94
N ARG A 254 0.35 14.97 -0.89
CA ARG A 254 1.27 16.09 -0.73
C ARG A 254 2.53 15.63 0.01
N TRP A 255 3.67 16.03 -0.52
CA TRP A 255 4.97 15.87 0.11
C TRP A 255 5.66 17.22 0.19
N GLN A 256 5.91 17.68 1.41
CA GLN A 256 6.38 19.05 1.66
C GLN A 256 5.45 20.08 0.97
N GLY A 257 6.02 21.10 0.32
CA GLY A 257 5.25 22.11 -0.43
C GLY A 257 4.71 21.63 -1.79
N ARG A 258 4.86 20.35 -2.15
CA ARG A 258 4.54 19.84 -3.49
C ARG A 258 3.40 18.82 -3.45
N GLN A 259 2.43 18.99 -4.35
CA GLN A 259 1.42 17.96 -4.64
C GLN A 259 2.05 16.89 -5.56
N LEU A 260 2.46 15.76 -5.01
CA LEU A 260 3.14 14.69 -5.76
C LEU A 260 2.15 13.75 -6.44
N LEU A 261 1.05 13.41 -5.77
CA LEU A 261 -0.08 12.68 -6.37
C LEU A 261 -1.25 13.64 -6.56
N PRO A 262 -2.02 13.56 -7.65
CA PRO A 262 -3.28 14.28 -7.74
C PRO A 262 -4.23 13.90 -6.59
N LYS A 263 -4.90 14.86 -5.97
CA LYS A 263 -5.87 14.58 -4.89
C LYS A 263 -6.95 13.58 -5.32
N ALA A 264 -7.42 13.71 -6.56
CA ALA A 264 -8.39 12.79 -7.15
C ALA A 264 -7.87 11.34 -7.23
N TRP A 265 -6.55 11.14 -7.37
CA TRP A 265 -5.93 9.81 -7.34
C TRP A 265 -6.02 9.18 -5.95
N VAL A 266 -5.71 9.94 -4.90
CA VAL A 266 -5.83 9.47 -3.51
C VAL A 266 -7.28 9.15 -3.17
N VAL A 267 -8.23 9.99 -3.62
CA VAL A 267 -9.67 9.71 -3.49
C VAL A 267 -10.04 8.41 -4.20
N PHE A 268 -9.56 8.19 -5.43
CA PHE A 268 -9.77 6.93 -6.15
C PHE A 268 -9.21 5.73 -5.38
N ASN A 269 -7.98 5.81 -4.84
CA ASN A 269 -7.41 4.72 -4.05
C ASN A 269 -8.27 4.39 -2.81
N ARG A 270 -8.89 5.40 -2.20
CA ARG A 270 -9.70 5.32 -0.98
C ARG A 270 -11.20 5.12 -1.24
N THR A 271 -11.62 4.95 -2.48
CA THR A 271 -13.02 4.69 -2.84
C THR A 271 -13.22 3.19 -2.98
N PRO A 272 -14.22 2.58 -2.30
CA PRO A 272 -14.53 1.17 -2.47
C PRO A 272 -14.86 0.87 -3.92
N PHE A 273 -14.35 -0.26 -4.42
CA PHE A 273 -14.76 -0.78 -5.71
C PHE A 273 -16.26 -1.06 -5.68
N ALA A 274 -17.03 -0.46 -6.60
CA ALA A 274 -18.49 -0.45 -6.54
C ALA A 274 -19.12 -1.86 -6.62
N GLN A 275 -18.44 -2.80 -7.28
CA GLN A 275 -18.87 -4.19 -7.43
C GLN A 275 -18.24 -5.12 -6.37
N ALA A 276 -17.55 -4.56 -5.37
CA ALA A 276 -17.06 -5.35 -4.25
C ALA A 276 -18.24 -5.94 -3.47
N GLN A 277 -18.08 -7.19 -3.06
CA GLN A 277 -19.00 -7.87 -2.16
C GLN A 277 -18.32 -8.06 -0.82
N ALA A 278 -19.08 -7.91 0.26
CA ALA A 278 -18.54 -8.15 1.58
C ALA A 278 -18.26 -9.64 1.77
N LEU A 279 -17.03 -9.96 2.15
CA LEU A 279 -16.65 -11.28 2.62
C LEU A 279 -16.29 -11.17 4.12
N PRO A 280 -16.86 -12.02 5.00
CA PRO A 280 -16.61 -11.93 6.43
C PRO A 280 -15.11 -11.95 6.76
N GLY A 281 -14.62 -10.91 7.44
CA GLY A 281 -13.23 -10.80 7.85
C GLY A 281 -12.24 -10.36 6.77
N GLU A 282 -12.69 -10.07 5.55
CA GLU A 282 -11.84 -9.55 4.49
C GLU A 282 -11.92 -8.02 4.40
N ALA A 283 -10.79 -7.41 4.03
CA ALA A 283 -10.75 -5.97 3.82
C ALA A 283 -11.41 -5.57 2.49
N ILE A 284 -11.94 -4.35 2.42
CA ILE A 284 -12.68 -3.89 1.24
C ILE A 284 -11.69 -3.38 0.17
N PRO A 285 -11.79 -3.82 -1.10
CA PRO A 285 -10.88 -3.38 -2.13
C PRO A 285 -11.19 -1.95 -2.60
N GLY A 286 -10.19 -1.08 -2.58
CA GLY A 286 -10.14 0.18 -3.30
C GLY A 286 -9.22 0.09 -4.52
N GLY A 287 -8.70 1.23 -4.98
CA GLY A 287 -7.72 1.28 -6.06
C GLY A 287 -6.33 0.80 -5.61
N HIS A 288 -6.12 -0.53 -5.51
CA HIS A 288 -4.89 -1.19 -5.03
C HIS A 288 -4.55 -0.93 -3.55
N TRP A 289 -5.53 -0.49 -2.76
CA TRP A 289 -5.46 -0.33 -1.31
C TRP A 289 -6.63 -1.06 -0.65
N TRP A 290 -6.44 -1.50 0.59
CA TRP A 290 -7.48 -2.13 1.41
C TRP A 290 -8.14 -1.09 2.31
N LEU A 291 -9.46 -1.10 2.41
CA LEU A 291 -10.24 -0.06 3.07
C LEU A 291 -10.99 -0.61 4.28
N ASN A 292 -11.13 0.22 5.31
CA ASN A 292 -11.92 -0.07 6.51
C ASN A 292 -13.38 0.43 6.44
N GLN A 293 -13.87 0.72 5.24
CA GLN A 293 -15.23 1.20 5.05
C GLN A 293 -16.22 0.04 5.10
N PRO A 294 -17.44 0.24 5.65
CA PRO A 294 -18.46 -0.79 5.62
C PRO A 294 -18.99 -0.95 4.19
N LEU A 295 -19.30 -2.19 3.81
CA LEU A 295 -20.19 -2.48 2.68
C LEU A 295 -21.59 -2.82 3.21
N ALA A 296 -22.61 -2.67 2.36
CA ALA A 296 -23.98 -2.97 2.74
C ALA A 296 -24.10 -4.41 3.28
N GLY A 297 -24.62 -4.55 4.50
CA GLY A 297 -24.83 -5.85 5.16
C GLY A 297 -23.60 -6.44 5.86
N ALA A 298 -22.49 -5.70 5.99
CA ALA A 298 -21.29 -6.18 6.68
C ALA A 298 -20.69 -5.15 7.64
N GLU A 299 -20.03 -5.66 8.67
CA GLU A 299 -19.20 -4.85 9.56
C GLU A 299 -17.92 -4.39 8.86
N ARG A 300 -17.26 -3.40 9.47
CA ARG A 300 -15.96 -2.94 9.00
C ARG A 300 -14.89 -4.02 9.24
N PRO A 301 -13.88 -4.16 8.37
CA PRO A 301 -12.78 -5.13 8.54
C PRO A 301 -11.99 -4.95 9.85
N TRP A 302 -11.80 -3.71 10.29
CA TRP A 302 -11.12 -3.32 11.52
C TRP A 302 -12.05 -2.43 12.35
N PRO A 303 -13.03 -3.00 13.05
CA PRO A 303 -14.07 -2.24 13.77
C PRO A 303 -13.52 -1.35 14.88
N SER A 304 -12.35 -1.67 15.45
CA SER A 304 -11.69 -0.87 16.47
C SER A 304 -11.01 0.38 15.88
N ALA A 305 -10.76 0.41 14.58
CA ALA A 305 -10.18 1.55 13.87
C ALA A 305 -11.26 2.45 13.24
N PRO A 306 -10.96 3.73 12.97
CA PRO A 306 -11.83 4.67 12.24
C PRO A 306 -12.16 4.20 10.82
N ALA A 307 -13.32 4.61 10.31
CA ALA A 307 -13.83 4.13 9.02
C ALA A 307 -12.99 4.60 7.82
N ASP A 308 -12.27 5.71 7.96
CA ASP A 308 -11.37 6.25 6.94
C ASP A 308 -9.99 5.57 6.94
N THR A 309 -9.77 4.58 7.82
CA THR A 309 -8.54 3.77 7.84
C THR A 309 -8.41 2.98 6.54
N PHE A 310 -7.19 2.94 6.00
CA PHE A 310 -6.86 2.10 4.86
C PHE A 310 -5.46 1.51 5.04
N ALA A 311 -5.16 0.45 4.30
CA ALA A 311 -3.91 -0.27 4.43
C ALA A 311 -3.38 -0.84 3.12
N ALA A 312 -2.06 -0.96 3.05
CA ALA A 312 -1.40 -1.91 2.15
C ALA A 312 -1.08 -3.16 2.96
N LEU A 313 -1.46 -4.33 2.46
CA LEU A 313 -1.27 -5.61 3.16
C LEU A 313 -0.46 -6.57 2.30
N GLY A 314 0.47 -7.28 2.94
CA GLY A 314 1.41 -8.22 2.34
C GLY A 314 1.32 -9.60 2.98
N HIS A 315 1.67 -10.61 2.20
CA HIS A 315 1.76 -12.00 2.64
C HIS A 315 2.69 -12.15 3.86
N TRP A 316 2.38 -13.09 4.76
CA TRP A 316 3.06 -13.30 6.06
C TRP A 316 3.05 -12.10 7.02
N GLY A 317 2.05 -11.22 6.91
CA GLY A 317 1.75 -10.22 7.94
C GLY A 317 2.40 -8.85 7.72
N GLN A 318 2.87 -8.54 6.51
CA GLN A 318 3.36 -7.19 6.19
C GLN A 318 2.17 -6.23 6.15
N ALA A 319 2.31 -5.07 6.77
CA ALA A 319 1.24 -4.08 6.75
C ALA A 319 1.78 -2.65 6.80
N LEU A 320 1.13 -1.78 6.04
CA LEU A 320 1.20 -0.33 6.18
C LEU A 320 -0.23 0.15 6.40
N TYR A 321 -0.56 0.57 7.61
CA TYR A 321 -1.85 1.18 7.94
C TYR A 321 -1.72 2.69 7.92
N VAL A 322 -2.76 3.36 7.43
CA VAL A 322 -2.89 4.81 7.44
C VAL A 322 -4.25 5.16 8.05
N LEU A 323 -4.22 5.96 9.11
CA LEU A 323 -5.42 6.47 9.80
C LEU A 323 -5.39 8.00 9.71
N PRO A 324 -6.00 8.59 8.66
CA PRO A 324 -5.88 10.02 8.37
C PRO A 324 -6.39 10.92 9.50
N GLU A 325 -7.57 10.65 10.06
CA GLU A 325 -8.13 11.43 11.17
C GLU A 325 -7.21 11.52 12.40
N GLN A 326 -6.48 10.45 12.70
CA GLN A 326 -5.57 10.35 13.85
C GLN A 326 -4.16 10.81 13.48
N LYS A 327 -3.95 11.20 12.21
CA LYS A 327 -2.64 11.49 11.63
C LYS A 327 -1.64 10.37 11.88
N LEU A 328 -2.10 9.12 11.89
CA LEU A 328 -1.30 7.95 12.23
C LEU A 328 -0.87 7.20 10.98
N VAL A 329 0.36 6.69 10.98
CA VAL A 329 0.82 5.65 10.05
C VAL A 329 1.51 4.57 10.87
N ILE A 330 1.20 3.31 10.58
CA ILE A 330 1.78 2.16 11.27
C ILE A 330 2.37 1.22 10.22
N VAL A 331 3.64 0.88 10.36
CA VAL A 331 4.30 -0.14 9.54
C VAL A 331 4.60 -1.36 10.39
N ARG A 332 4.27 -2.53 9.86
CA ARG A 332 4.63 -3.82 10.43
C ARG A 332 5.28 -4.70 9.37
N TYR A 333 6.44 -5.27 9.69
CA TYR A 333 7.02 -6.40 8.97
C TYR A 333 7.03 -7.64 9.84
N ALA A 334 6.79 -8.80 9.25
CA ALA A 334 6.62 -10.05 9.98
C ALA A 334 6.88 -11.30 9.13
N ASP A 335 6.88 -12.45 9.79
CA ASP A 335 6.93 -13.79 9.21
C ASP A 335 5.83 -14.69 9.78
N ASP A 336 4.58 -14.21 9.76
CA ASP A 336 3.43 -14.94 10.31
C ASP A 336 3.01 -16.10 9.39
N ARG A 337 2.80 -17.32 9.93
CA ARG A 337 2.51 -18.53 9.14
C ARG A 337 1.19 -19.24 9.41
N ASP A 338 0.47 -18.86 10.46
CA ASP A 338 -0.65 -19.66 10.97
C ASP A 338 -1.91 -18.85 11.32
N GLY A 339 -1.98 -17.58 10.91
CA GLY A 339 -3.15 -16.73 11.14
C GLY A 339 -3.33 -16.25 12.58
N SER A 340 -2.35 -16.46 13.47
CA SER A 340 -2.40 -15.97 14.86
C SER A 340 -2.49 -14.43 14.97
N TYR A 341 -1.95 -13.72 13.98
CA TYR A 341 -2.00 -12.26 13.93
C TYR A 341 -3.38 -11.75 13.49
N ARG A 342 -3.86 -10.71 14.18
CA ARG A 342 -5.13 -10.04 13.93
C ARG A 342 -4.91 -8.54 13.76
N HIS A 343 -5.16 -8.03 12.56
CA HIS A 343 -5.02 -6.62 12.20
C HIS A 343 -5.76 -5.69 13.17
N ASP A 344 -7.05 -5.98 13.45
CA ASP A 344 -7.87 -5.16 14.36
C ASP A 344 -7.32 -5.10 15.79
N GLU A 345 -6.73 -6.19 16.29
CA GLU A 345 -6.20 -6.24 17.66
C GLU A 345 -4.96 -5.35 17.82
N LEU A 346 -4.09 -5.29 16.80
CA LEU A 346 -2.98 -4.33 16.80
C LEU A 346 -3.51 -2.89 16.80
N LEU A 347 -4.45 -2.58 15.88
CA LEU A 347 -5.01 -1.24 15.74
C LEU A 347 -5.72 -0.78 17.02
N LYS A 348 -6.51 -1.66 17.63
CA LYS A 348 -7.19 -1.44 18.91
C LYS A 348 -6.20 -1.04 20.01
N ARG A 349 -5.11 -1.79 20.16
CA ARG A 349 -4.10 -1.55 21.20
C ARG A 349 -3.36 -0.25 20.96
N VAL A 350 -2.98 0.05 19.73
CA VAL A 350 -2.32 1.31 19.39
C VAL A 350 -3.24 2.49 19.69
N LEU A 351 -4.50 2.44 19.26
CA LEU A 351 -5.46 3.51 19.53
C LEU A 351 -5.77 3.68 21.02
N ALA A 352 -5.77 2.59 21.80
CA ALA A 352 -5.93 2.68 23.25
C ALA A 352 -4.78 3.44 23.94
N VAL A 353 -3.52 3.26 23.48
CA VAL A 353 -2.38 4.04 23.98
C VAL A 353 -2.58 5.52 23.70
N LEU A 354 -2.97 5.88 22.47
CA LEU A 354 -3.18 7.27 22.08
C LEU A 354 -4.37 7.93 22.80
N ALA A 355 -5.42 7.17 23.13
CA ALA A 355 -6.56 7.67 23.89
C ALA A 355 -6.20 7.95 25.36
N GLY A 356 -5.23 7.22 25.92
CA GLY A 356 -4.71 7.42 27.27
C GLY A 356 -3.82 8.66 27.42
N GLU A 357 -3.39 9.29 26.32
CA GLU A 357 -2.54 10.50 26.35
C GLU A 357 -3.17 11.72 27.02
N GLY A 358 -4.50 11.75 27.10
CA GLY A 358 -5.27 12.84 27.68
C GLY A 358 -5.83 12.56 29.08
N ALA A 359 -5.50 11.41 29.67
CA ALA A 359 -5.88 11.02 31.03
C ALA A 359 -4.68 11.16 31.97
#